data_AF-A0A956IX47-F1
#
_entry.id   AF-A0A956IX47-F1
#
_cell.length_a   1.000
_cell.length_b   1.000
_cell.length_c   1.000
_cell.angle_alpha   90.00
_cell.angle_beta   90.00
_cell.angle_gamma   90.00
#
_symmetry.space_group_name_H-M   'P 1'
#
loop_
_entity.id
_entity.type
_entity.pdbx_description
1 polymer ?
#
loop_
_entity_poly.entity_id
_entity_poly.type
_entity_poly.pdbx_seq_one_letter_code
_entity_poly.pdbx_strand_id
1 'polypeptide(L)'
;MSGPLLPPDFDDLVGQAVRLFWVTRAGGTATQGGSRGQVISGKNMDGFLEVVRAVASHAGLPPSAIHTHGRALLTLPGYYRATKNWDALVIHERRLIAAFEFKSQVGSLGNNFNNRTEEAAGSASDLGMAFEHRAFEPA
;
A
#
# COMPACT_ATOMS: atom_id res chain seq x y z
N MET A 1 17.67 -21.10 -0.33
CA MET A 1 18.17 -20.70 1.00
C MET A 1 16.97 -20.45 1.87
N SER A 2 16.82 -21.12 3.02
CA SER A 2 15.75 -20.85 3.97
C SER A 2 16.29 -19.91 5.04
N GLY A 3 16.37 -18.62 4.70
CA GLY A 3 16.55 -17.56 5.68
C GLY A 3 15.20 -17.21 6.33
N PRO A 4 15.20 -16.38 7.38
CA PRO A 4 13.95 -15.85 7.95
C PRO A 4 13.16 -15.11 6.86
N LEU A 5 11.83 -15.27 6.88
CA LEU A 5 10.93 -14.67 5.89
C LEU A 5 10.88 -13.13 5.96
N LEU A 6 11.27 -12.55 7.11
CA LEU A 6 11.23 -11.13 7.38
C LEU A 6 12.64 -10.62 7.75
N PRO A 7 12.92 -9.32 7.52
CA PRO A 7 14.10 -8.66 8.03
C PRO A 7 14.24 -8.85 9.55
N PRO A 8 15.46 -8.99 10.10
CA PRO A 8 15.67 -9.13 11.56
C PRO A 8 15.11 -7.96 12.39
N ASP A 9 15.02 -6.77 11.79
CA ASP A 9 14.52 -5.52 12.38
C ASP A 9 13.05 -5.22 12.03
N PHE A 10 12.31 -6.21 11.51
CA PHE A 10 10.92 -6.01 11.06
C PHE A 10 10.01 -5.39 12.13
N ASP A 11 10.07 -5.88 13.37
CA ASP A 11 9.23 -5.37 14.45
C ASP A 11 9.56 -3.91 14.79
N ASP A 12 10.83 -3.52 14.73
CA ASP A 12 11.26 -2.14 14.93
C ASP A 12 10.79 -1.23 13.79
N LEU A 13 10.86 -1.70 12.54
CA LEU A 13 10.35 -0.99 11.36
C LEU A 13 8.84 -0.76 11.46
N VAL A 14 8.09 -1.79 11.86
CA VAL A 14 6.63 -1.68 12.08
C VAL A 14 6.33 -0.71 13.24
N GLY A 15 7.07 -0.80 14.34
CA GLY A 15 6.92 0.12 15.47
C GLY A 15 7.19 1.57 15.08
N GLN A 16 8.20 1.82 14.25
CA GLN A 16 8.49 3.13 13.67
C GLN A 16 7.38 3.61 12.73
N ALA A 17 6.84 2.73 11.88
CA ALA A 17 5.74 3.05 10.98
C ALA A 17 4.47 3.45 11.74
N VAL A 18 4.10 2.70 12.78
CA VAL A 18 2.96 3.02 13.65
C VAL A 18 3.18 4.36 14.37
N ARG A 19 4.39 4.60 14.90
CA ARG A 19 4.74 5.87 15.54
C ARG A 19 4.60 7.03 14.57
N LEU A 20 5.16 6.90 13.36
CA LEU A 20 5.07 7.93 12.31
C LEU A 20 3.61 8.23 11.96
N PHE A 21 2.79 7.20 11.77
CA PHE A 21 1.36 7.36 11.52
C PHE A 21 0.68 8.24 12.57
N TRP A 22 0.88 7.95 13.86
CA TRP A 22 0.27 8.72 14.94
C TRP A 22 0.84 10.13 15.08
N VAL A 23 2.16 10.31 14.95
CA VAL A 23 2.82 11.61 15.04
C VAL A 23 2.36 12.53 13.91
N THR A 24 2.36 12.06 12.66
CA THR A 24 1.90 12.84 11.51
C THR A 24 0.42 13.18 11.61
N ARG A 25 -0.40 12.25 12.10
CA ARG A 25 -1.84 12.48 12.31
C ARG A 25 -2.11 13.51 13.41
N ALA A 26 -1.40 13.43 14.53
CA ALA A 26 -1.49 14.38 15.63
C ALA A 26 -0.96 15.76 15.22
N GLY A 27 0.15 15.85 14.47
CA GLY A 27 0.67 17.12 13.95
C GLY A 27 -0.28 17.83 12.96
N GLY A 28 -1.17 17.08 12.30
CA GLY A 28 -2.21 17.63 11.41
C GLY A 28 -3.37 18.34 12.12
N THR A 29 -3.43 18.35 13.47
CA THR A 29 -4.48 19.10 14.20
C THR A 29 -4.22 20.60 14.33
N ALA A 30 -2.99 21.06 14.07
CA ALA A 30 -2.60 22.43 14.40
C ALA A 30 -2.96 23.48 13.33
N THR A 31 -3.25 23.09 12.07
CA THR A 31 -3.27 24.06 10.96
C THR A 31 -4.58 24.31 10.23
N GLN A 32 -5.64 23.50 10.34
CA GLN A 32 -6.96 23.88 9.79
C GLN A 32 -8.09 23.13 10.50
N GLY A 33 -9.15 23.84 10.87
CA GLY A 33 -10.29 23.31 11.61
C GLY A 33 -10.97 22.12 10.94
N GLY A 34 -11.17 21.06 11.73
CA GLY A 34 -12.00 19.91 11.41
C GLY A 34 -11.22 18.61 11.21
N SER A 35 -11.82 17.50 11.67
CA SER A 35 -11.33 16.11 11.57
C SER A 35 -11.00 15.61 10.16
N ARG A 36 -11.32 16.40 9.11
CA ARG A 36 -10.90 16.15 7.72
C ARG A 36 -9.45 16.57 7.43
N GLY A 37 -8.84 17.48 8.19
CA GLY A 37 -7.44 17.92 7.99
C GLY A 37 -6.39 16.83 8.29
N GLN A 38 -6.74 15.86 9.14
CA GLN A 38 -5.84 14.78 9.58
C GLN A 38 -5.50 13.74 8.50
N VAL A 39 -6.24 13.72 7.38
CA VAL A 39 -6.10 12.74 6.31
C VAL A 39 -5.30 13.31 5.11
N ILE A 40 -5.01 14.62 5.12
CA ILE A 40 -4.66 15.36 3.89
C ILE A 40 -3.18 15.31 3.51
N SER A 41 -2.25 15.04 4.44
CA SER A 41 -0.84 15.08 4.04
C SER A 41 -0.38 13.86 3.22
N GLY A 42 -1.16 12.77 3.17
CA GLY A 42 -0.79 11.53 2.47
C GLY A 42 0.42 10.79 3.04
N LYS A 43 1.20 11.43 3.92
CA LYS A 43 2.48 10.95 4.46
C LYS A 43 2.36 10.10 5.72
N ASN A 44 1.17 9.99 6.29
CA ASN A 44 0.97 9.21 7.51
C ASN A 44 1.17 7.70 7.28
N MET A 45 1.14 7.24 6.02
CA MET A 45 1.39 5.85 5.65
C MET A 45 2.82 5.59 5.14
N ASP A 46 3.68 6.62 5.06
CA ASP A 46 5.03 6.49 4.48
C ASP A 46 5.86 5.43 5.22
N GLY A 47 5.70 5.32 6.54
CA GLY A 47 6.39 4.30 7.32
C GLY A 47 6.03 2.87 6.89
N PHE A 48 4.79 2.62 6.47
CA PHE A 48 4.38 1.31 5.96
C PHE A 48 4.91 1.04 4.55
N LEU A 49 5.09 2.09 3.73
CA LEU A 49 5.79 1.95 2.44
C LEU A 49 7.24 1.52 2.64
N GLU A 50 7.93 2.04 3.66
CA GLU A 50 9.28 1.60 4.00
C GLU A 50 9.32 0.15 4.50
N VAL A 51 8.32 -0.30 5.26
CA VAL A 51 8.20 -1.73 5.63
C VAL A 51 8.08 -2.61 4.38
N VAL A 52 7.25 -2.22 3.40
CA VAL A 52 7.14 -2.95 2.12
C VAL A 52 8.49 -3.00 1.40
N ARG A 53 9.22 -1.88 1.32
CA ARG A 53 10.56 -1.87 0.72
C ARG A 53 11.52 -2.80 1.44
N ALA A 54 11.59 -2.72 2.76
CA ALA A 54 12.50 -3.54 3.55
C ALA A 54 12.24 -5.03 3.37
N VAL A 55 10.97 -5.45 3.42
CA VAL A 55 10.58 -6.86 3.22
C VAL A 55 10.89 -7.31 1.79
N ALA A 56 10.56 -6.52 0.76
CA ALA A 56 10.83 -6.88 -0.62
C ALA A 56 12.34 -6.95 -0.91
N SER A 57 13.13 -6.01 -0.38
CA SER A 57 14.60 -6.04 -0.49
C SER A 57 15.21 -7.23 0.25
N HIS A 58 14.73 -7.57 1.45
CA HIS A 58 15.16 -8.76 2.19
C HIS A 58 14.83 -10.05 1.47
N ALA A 59 13.71 -10.09 0.74
CA ALA A 59 13.35 -11.20 -0.16
C ALA A 59 14.24 -11.28 -1.42
N GLY A 60 15.22 -10.38 -1.58
CA GLY A 60 16.19 -10.40 -2.67
C GLY A 60 15.74 -9.63 -3.92
N LEU A 61 14.65 -8.87 -3.86
CA LEU A 61 14.18 -8.09 -4.99
C LEU A 61 14.99 -6.79 -5.13
N PRO A 62 15.41 -6.42 -6.36
CA PRO A 62 16.17 -5.19 -6.56
C PRO A 62 15.29 -3.96 -6.32
N PRO A 63 15.89 -2.79 -5.97
CA PRO A 63 15.12 -1.56 -5.77
C PRO A 63 14.26 -1.15 -6.99
N SER A 64 14.69 -1.50 -8.20
CA SER A 64 13.93 -1.25 -9.44
C SER A 64 12.62 -2.02 -9.53
N ALA A 65 12.46 -3.09 -8.74
CA ALA A 65 11.25 -3.89 -8.67
C ALA A 65 10.24 -3.37 -7.63
N ILE A 66 10.59 -2.34 -6.85
CA ILE A 66 9.78 -1.86 -5.72
C ILE A 66 9.33 -0.43 -6.01
N HIS A 67 8.04 -0.25 -6.26
CA HIS A 67 7.43 1.03 -6.60
C HIS A 67 6.55 1.52 -5.46
N THR A 68 6.80 2.73 -4.97
CA THR A 68 5.96 3.39 -3.93
C THR A 68 5.69 4.86 -4.25
N HIS A 69 6.23 5.36 -5.36
CA HIS A 69 6.11 6.74 -5.81
C HIS A 69 5.94 6.76 -7.33
N GLY A 70 5.38 7.86 -7.83
CA GLY A 70 5.16 8.06 -9.25
C GLY A 70 3.89 7.33 -9.72
N ARG A 71 2.84 8.11 -10.00
CA ARG A 71 1.52 7.58 -10.39
C ARG A 71 1.58 6.56 -11.53
N ALA A 72 2.39 6.81 -12.56
CA ALA A 72 2.52 5.92 -13.70
C ALA A 72 3.06 4.53 -13.30
N LEU A 73 4.01 4.47 -12.35
CA LEU A 73 4.60 3.22 -11.87
C LEU A 73 3.70 2.47 -10.88
N LEU A 74 2.68 3.14 -10.36
CA LEU A 74 1.73 2.61 -9.36
C LEU A 74 0.36 2.30 -9.95
N THR A 75 0.16 2.53 -11.25
CA THR A 75 -1.13 2.32 -11.91
C THR A 75 -1.17 0.94 -12.56
N LEU A 76 -2.13 0.12 -12.15
CA LEU A 76 -2.43 -1.16 -12.78
C LEU A 76 -3.76 -1.08 -13.56
N PRO A 77 -3.91 -1.84 -14.66
CA PRO A 77 -5.19 -2.02 -15.31
C PRO A 77 -6.17 -2.73 -14.36
N GLY A 78 -7.45 -2.40 -14.48
CA GLY A 78 -8.55 -3.15 -13.87
C GLY A 78 -9.43 -3.78 -14.94
N TYR A 79 -10.42 -4.56 -14.51
CA TYR A 79 -11.42 -5.16 -15.40
C TYR A 79 -12.75 -4.41 -15.33
N TYR A 80 -13.28 -4.23 -14.12
CA TYR A 80 -14.52 -3.49 -13.87
C TYR A 80 -14.29 -1.97 -13.88
N ARG A 81 -13.06 -1.53 -13.57
CA ARG A 81 -12.59 -0.15 -13.75
C ARG A 81 -11.43 -0.13 -14.74
N ALA A 82 -11.26 0.98 -15.46
CA ALA A 82 -10.19 1.10 -16.45
C ALA A 82 -8.79 0.92 -15.83
N THR A 83 -8.52 1.59 -14.70
CA THR A 83 -7.26 1.47 -13.96
C THR A 83 -7.46 1.71 -12.47
N LYS A 84 -6.50 1.26 -11.66
CA LYS A 84 -6.38 1.57 -10.24
C LYS A 84 -4.94 2.04 -9.94
N ASN A 85 -4.84 3.12 -9.18
CA ASN A 85 -3.57 3.56 -8.59
C ASN A 85 -3.43 2.92 -7.20
N TRP A 86 -2.31 2.25 -6.95
CA TRP A 86 -1.99 1.55 -5.71
C TRP A 86 -1.00 2.36 -4.86
N ASP A 87 -0.88 2.05 -3.57
CA ASP A 87 0.07 2.75 -2.70
C ASP A 87 1.49 2.21 -2.89
N ALA A 88 1.63 0.90 -3.08
CA ALA A 88 2.89 0.27 -3.47
C ALA A 88 2.66 -0.92 -4.39
N LEU A 89 3.59 -1.13 -5.32
CA LEU A 89 3.64 -2.30 -6.19
C LEU A 89 5.03 -2.94 -6.12
N VAL A 90 5.06 -4.26 -6.19
CA VAL A 90 6.29 -5.03 -6.37
C VAL A 90 6.18 -5.78 -7.69
N ILE A 91 6.99 -5.38 -8.67
CA ILE A 91 6.98 -5.91 -10.04
C ILE A 91 8.40 -6.31 -10.40
N HIS A 92 8.65 -7.60 -10.62
CA HIS A 92 9.97 -8.11 -10.98
C HIS A 92 9.88 -8.95 -12.25
N GLU A 93 10.82 -8.75 -13.17
CA GLU A 93 10.86 -9.50 -14.44
C GLU A 93 9.49 -9.57 -15.13
N ARG A 94 8.85 -8.40 -15.27
CA ARG A 94 7.54 -8.26 -15.92
C ARG A 94 6.39 -9.00 -15.20
N ARG A 95 6.57 -9.46 -13.96
CA ARG A 95 5.55 -10.14 -13.16
C ARG A 95 5.16 -9.27 -11.97
N LEU A 96 3.86 -9.07 -11.81
CA LEU A 96 3.31 -8.48 -10.58
C LEU A 96 3.43 -9.51 -9.45
N ILE A 97 4.26 -9.21 -8.45
CA ILE A 97 4.45 -10.07 -7.27
C ILE A 97 3.46 -9.68 -6.18
N ALA A 98 3.29 -8.38 -5.92
CA ALA A 98 2.41 -7.88 -4.89
C ALA A 98 1.88 -6.48 -5.21
N ALA A 99 0.67 -6.17 -4.74
CA ALA A 99 0.04 -4.87 -4.80
C ALA A 99 -0.52 -4.52 -3.42
N PHE A 100 -0.22 -3.31 -2.94
CA PHE A 100 -0.57 -2.86 -1.59
C PHE A 100 -1.44 -1.62 -1.64
N GLU A 101 -2.48 -1.62 -0.81
CA GLU A 101 -3.34 -0.47 -0.53
C GLU A 101 -3.48 -0.36 0.99
N PHE A 102 -3.10 0.78 1.55
CA PHE A 102 -3.18 1.07 2.97
C PHE A 102 -4.43 1.87 3.29
N LYS A 103 -5.11 1.49 4.36
CA LYS A 103 -6.29 2.20 4.87
C LYS A 103 -6.16 2.37 6.38
N SER A 104 -6.36 3.60 6.86
CA SER A 104 -6.47 3.83 8.30
C SER A 104 -7.86 3.46 8.80
N GLN A 105 -7.94 2.70 9.89
CA GLN A 105 -9.19 2.35 10.58
C GLN A 105 -9.32 3.13 11.89
N VAL A 106 -9.39 4.46 11.82
CA VAL A 106 -9.57 5.34 12.99
C VAL A 106 -10.96 5.97 12.95
N GLY A 107 -11.72 5.89 14.05
CA GLY A 107 -13.10 6.40 14.15
C GLY A 107 -14.13 5.28 14.29
N SER A 108 -15.31 5.43 13.68
CA SER A 108 -16.38 4.42 13.74
C SER A 108 -15.92 3.10 13.08
N LEU A 109 -15.68 2.09 13.91
CA LEU A 109 -15.26 0.77 13.44
C LEU A 109 -16.32 0.12 12.55
N GLY A 110 -17.60 0.15 12.95
CA GLY A 110 -18.68 -0.52 12.22
C GLY A 110 -18.87 0.01 10.80
N ASN A 111 -19.02 1.33 10.65
CA ASN A 111 -19.24 1.95 9.33
C ASN A 111 -18.02 1.80 8.42
N ASN A 112 -16.81 1.91 8.97
CA ASN A 112 -15.60 1.81 8.17
C ASN A 112 -15.27 0.35 7.82
N PHE A 113 -15.53 -0.62 8.70
CA PHE A 113 -15.11 -2.01 8.50
C PHE A 113 -15.80 -2.66 7.31
N ASN A 114 -17.13 -2.50 7.19
CA ASN A 114 -17.85 -3.05 6.04
C ASN A 114 -17.35 -2.43 4.73
N ASN A 115 -17.25 -1.10 4.66
CA ASN A 115 -16.74 -0.40 3.48
C ASN A 115 -15.30 -0.83 3.11
N ARG A 116 -14.39 -0.97 4.09
CA ARG A 116 -13.01 -1.42 3.81
C ARG A 116 -12.94 -2.88 3.37
N THR A 117 -13.82 -3.72 3.90
CA THR A 117 -13.92 -5.13 3.48
C THR A 117 -14.39 -5.23 2.03
N GLU A 118 -15.44 -4.50 1.66
CA GLU A 118 -15.93 -4.42 0.29
C GLU A 118 -14.88 -3.85 -0.67
N GLU A 119 -14.18 -2.79 -0.29
CA GLU A 119 -13.09 -2.21 -1.10
C GLU A 119 -11.92 -3.18 -1.32
N ALA A 120 -11.54 -3.94 -0.29
CA ALA A 120 -10.47 -4.93 -0.37
C ALA A 120 -10.87 -6.09 -1.30
N ALA A 121 -12.06 -6.66 -1.09
CA ALA A 121 -12.61 -7.72 -1.91
C ALA A 121 -12.78 -7.28 -3.38
N GLY A 122 -13.35 -6.09 -3.59
CA GLY A 122 -13.54 -5.50 -4.91
C GLY A 122 -12.22 -5.20 -5.63
N SER A 123 -11.18 -4.76 -4.91
CA SER A 123 -9.85 -4.53 -5.50
C SER A 123 -9.16 -5.84 -5.87
N ALA A 124 -9.28 -6.88 -5.06
CA ALA A 124 -8.74 -8.19 -5.36
C ALA A 124 -9.47 -8.84 -6.57
N SER A 125 -10.80 -8.81 -6.57
CA SER A 125 -11.61 -9.35 -7.66
C SER A 125 -11.34 -8.63 -8.99
N ASP A 126 -11.29 -7.30 -8.98
CA ASP A 126 -11.00 -6.50 -10.18
C ASP A 126 -9.60 -6.77 -10.75
N LEU A 127 -8.57 -6.87 -9.90
CA LEU A 127 -7.21 -7.20 -10.32
C LEU A 127 -7.12 -8.65 -10.83
N GLY A 128 -7.81 -9.59 -10.18
CA GLY A 128 -7.87 -10.99 -10.60
C GLY A 128 -8.50 -11.16 -11.97
N MET A 129 -9.64 -10.52 -12.21
CA MET A 129 -10.29 -10.50 -13.53
C MET A 129 -9.40 -9.84 -14.59
N ALA A 130 -8.73 -8.73 -14.25
CA ALA A 130 -7.79 -8.08 -15.16
C ALA A 130 -6.65 -9.02 -15.56
N PHE A 131 -6.14 -9.82 -14.62
CA PHE A 131 -5.12 -10.83 -14.89
C PHE A 131 -5.64 -11.97 -15.77
N GLU A 132 -6.81 -12.53 -15.47
CA GLU A 132 -7.44 -13.61 -16.25
C GLU A 132 -7.67 -13.19 -17.71
N HIS A 133 -8.05 -11.94 -17.92
CA HIS A 133 -8.28 -11.35 -19.24
C HIS A 133 -7.02 -10.77 -19.90
N ARG A 134 -5.83 -11.00 -19.34
CA ARG A 134 -4.55 -10.49 -19.85
C ARG A 134 -4.53 -8.98 -20.03
N ALA A 135 -5.27 -8.23 -19.22
CA ALA A 135 -5.24 -6.76 -19.26
C ALA A 135 -3.90 -6.22 -18.75
N PHE A 136 -3.20 -6.98 -17.90
CA PHE A 136 -1.82 -6.74 -17.53
C PHE A 136 -0.89 -7.54 -18.45
N GLU A 137 -0.71 -7.06 -19.68
CA GLU A 137 0.40 -7.52 -20.51
C GLU A 137 1.62 -6.65 -20.20
N PRO A 138 2.68 -7.20 -19.62
CA PRO A 138 3.92 -6.46 -19.58
C PRO A 138 4.38 -6.26 -21.03
N ALA A 139 4.80 -5.07 -21.42
CA ALA A 139 5.40 -4.81 -22.73
C ALA A 139 6.67 -5.65 -22.91
#